data_AF-A0A2V2CMA3-F1
#
_entry.id   AF-A0A2V2CMA3-F1
#
_cell.length_a   1.000
_cell.length_b   1.000
_cell.length_c   1.000
_cell.angle_alpha   90.00
_cell.angle_beta   90.00
_cell.angle_gamma   90.00
#
_symmetry.space_group_name_H-M   'P 1'
#
loop_
_entity.id
_entity.type
_entity.pdbx_description
1 polymer ?
#
loop_
_entity_poly.entity_id
_entity_poly.type
_entity_poly.pdbx_seq_one_letter_code
_entity_poly.pdbx_strand_id
1 'polypeptide(L)'
;MDAALKLAERVIAYKNVRFIIEHQNDTLDQLSAYLAKCMDELGHAPAKCEVIGGDYIEYRFDSWVNALRSFWNGKTGTSKNPPSFAERKIVQDVLNCREVRP
;
A
#
# COMPACT_ATOMS: atom_id res chain seq x y z
N MET A 1 -3.58 -16.96 14.77
CA MET A 1 -2.84 -15.78 14.26
C MET A 1 -1.90 -15.29 15.33
N ASP A 2 -0.62 -15.25 14.98
CA ASP A 2 0.48 -14.74 15.80
C ASP A 2 0.20 -13.31 16.33
N ALA A 3 0.62 -13.03 17.56
CA ALA A 3 0.36 -11.76 18.25
C ALA A 3 1.06 -10.58 17.54
N ALA A 4 2.23 -10.81 16.93
CA ALA A 4 2.93 -9.79 16.17
C ALA A 4 2.17 -9.41 14.89
N LEU A 5 1.62 -10.39 14.16
CA LEU A 5 0.80 -10.15 12.97
C LEU A 5 -0.48 -9.36 13.26
N LYS A 6 -1.20 -9.67 14.35
CA LYS A 6 -2.38 -8.90 14.77
C LYS A 6 -2.05 -7.44 15.08
N LEU A 7 -0.85 -7.21 15.58
CA LEU A 7 -0.40 -5.87 15.91
C LEU A 7 0.08 -5.11 14.67
N ALA A 8 0.73 -5.79 13.73
CA ALA A 8 1.03 -5.23 12.42
C ALA A 8 -0.25 -4.80 11.69
N GLU A 9 -1.32 -5.62 11.72
CA GLU A 9 -2.63 -5.29 11.18
C GLU A 9 -3.19 -3.99 11.77
N ARG A 10 -3.16 -3.83 13.10
CA ARG A 10 -3.61 -2.59 13.78
C ARG A 10 -2.77 -1.37 13.39
N VAL A 11 -1.46 -1.53 13.30
CA VAL A 11 -0.55 -0.44 12.91
C VAL A 11 -0.80 -0.02 11.46
N ILE A 12 -1.01 -0.98 10.55
CA ILE A 12 -1.34 -0.69 9.14
C ILE A 12 -2.70 0.01 9.05
N ALA A 13 -3.70 -0.43 9.81
CA ALA A 13 -5.00 0.25 9.85
C ALA A 13 -4.87 1.71 10.31
N TYR A 14 -4.07 1.99 11.34
CA TYR A 14 -3.78 3.36 11.76
C TYR A 14 -3.05 4.17 10.68
N LYS A 15 -2.06 3.58 10.01
CA LYS A 15 -1.34 4.22 8.90
C LYS A 15 -2.28 4.54 7.73
N ASN A 16 -3.24 3.67 7.41
CA ASN A 16 -4.24 3.92 6.38
C ASN A 16 -5.13 5.13 6.71
N VAL A 17 -5.58 5.25 7.98
CA VAL A 17 -6.36 6.42 8.42
C VAL A 17 -5.53 7.70 8.37
N ARG A 18 -4.27 7.64 8.83
CA ARG A 18 -3.33 8.76 8.75
C ARG A 18 -3.11 9.22 7.32
N PHE A 19 -2.91 8.28 6.40
CA PHE A 19 -2.74 8.56 4.99
C PHE A 19 -3.93 9.34 4.42
N ILE A 20 -5.16 8.94 4.74
CA ILE A 20 -6.36 9.67 4.29
C ILE A 20 -6.32 11.13 4.76
N ILE A 21 -6.01 11.37 6.04
CA ILE A 21 -5.99 12.71 6.61
C ILE A 21 -4.90 13.57 5.95
N GLU A 22 -3.71 13.00 5.74
CA GLU A 22 -2.54 13.70 5.18
C GLU A 22 -2.69 13.98 3.68
N HIS A 23 -3.33 13.09 2.93
CA HIS A 23 -3.45 13.15 1.47
C HIS A 23 -4.86 13.51 0.97
N GLN A 24 -5.77 13.94 1.86
CA GLN A 24 -7.16 14.21 1.48
C GLN A 24 -7.31 15.26 0.37
N ASN A 25 -6.36 16.21 0.32
CA ASN A 25 -6.35 17.31 -0.64
C ASN A 25 -5.35 17.11 -1.77
N ASP A 26 -4.67 15.95 -1.82
CA ASP A 26 -3.73 15.66 -2.89
C ASP A 26 -4.47 15.55 -4.23
N THR A 27 -3.81 15.99 -5.30
CA THR A 27 -4.29 15.79 -6.67
C THR A 27 -4.11 14.34 -7.10
N LEU A 28 -4.79 13.96 -8.18
CA LEU A 28 -4.60 12.63 -8.77
C LEU A 28 -3.15 12.42 -9.23
N ASP A 29 -2.45 13.47 -9.69
CA ASP A 29 -1.04 13.36 -10.08
C ASP A 29 -0.13 13.08 -8.88
N GLN A 30 -0.38 13.72 -7.72
CA GLN A 30 0.36 13.46 -6.49
C GLN A 30 0.13 12.03 -5.98
N LEU A 31 -1.12 11.55 -6.01
CA LEU A 31 -1.45 10.18 -5.64
C LEU A 31 -0.85 9.16 -6.64
N SER A 32 -0.79 9.50 -7.93
CA SER A 32 -0.13 8.68 -8.95
C SER A 32 1.38 8.59 -8.71
N ALA A 33 2.03 9.71 -8.36
CA ALA A 33 3.44 9.73 -8.02
C ALA A 33 3.76 8.92 -6.76
N TYR A 34 2.89 8.99 -5.74
CA TYR A 34 2.99 8.13 -4.56
C TYR A 34 2.90 6.64 -4.94
N LEU A 35 1.91 6.26 -5.75
CA LEU A 35 1.70 4.88 -6.16
C LEU A 35 2.84 4.36 -7.06
N ALA A 36 3.41 5.22 -7.91
CA ALA A 36 4.60 4.91 -8.70
C ALA A 36 5.80 4.60 -7.81
N LYS A 37 6.04 5.42 -6.77
CA LYS A 37 7.10 5.16 -5.79
C LYS A 37 6.89 3.82 -5.06
N CYS A 38 5.65 3.48 -4.69
CA CYS A 38 5.35 2.17 -4.11
C CYS A 38 5.68 1.01 -5.07
N MET A 39 5.36 1.17 -6.37
CA MET A 39 5.71 0.17 -7.39
C MET A 39 7.23 -0.02 -7.48
N ASP A 40 8.00 1.07 -7.47
CA ASP A 40 9.47 1.03 -7.51
C ASP A 40 10.05 0.33 -6.28
N GLU A 41 9.54 0.63 -5.08
CA GLU A 41 9.97 0.00 -3.82
C GLU A 41 9.62 -1.50 -3.75
N LEU A 42 8.53 -1.91 -4.41
CA LEU A 42 8.07 -3.29 -4.46
C LEU A 42 8.69 -4.07 -5.63
N GLY A 43 9.21 -3.40 -6.66
CA GLY A 43 9.77 -4.04 -7.87
C GLY A 43 8.73 -4.72 -8.78
N HIS A 44 7.45 -4.52 -8.54
CA HIS A 44 6.35 -5.11 -9.30
C HIS A 44 5.06 -4.29 -9.13
N ALA A 45 4.06 -4.54 -9.98
CA ALA A 45 2.80 -3.81 -9.90
C ALA A 45 2.06 -4.15 -8.60
N PRO A 46 1.79 -3.15 -7.73
CA PRO A 46 1.26 -3.40 -6.41
C PRO A 46 -0.19 -3.87 -6.47
N ALA A 47 -0.54 -4.80 -5.59
CA ALA A 47 -1.92 -4.97 -5.19
C ALA A 47 -2.33 -3.86 -4.21
N LYS A 48 -3.63 -3.54 -4.19
CA LYS A 48 -4.21 -2.52 -3.29
C LYS A 48 -3.80 -2.71 -1.82
N CYS A 49 -3.75 -3.96 -1.38
CA CYS A 49 -3.44 -4.33 0.02
C CYS A 49 -1.95 -4.32 0.37
N GLU A 50 -1.08 -3.98 -0.58
CA GLU A 50 0.37 -3.79 -0.38
C GLU A 50 0.74 -2.32 -0.25
N VAL A 51 -0.22 -1.40 -0.45
CA VAL A 51 -0.01 0.05 -0.43
C VAL A 51 -0.78 0.65 0.75
N ILE A 52 -0.10 1.49 1.55
CA ILE A 52 -0.77 2.25 2.59
C ILE A 52 -1.71 3.26 1.94
N GLY A 53 -2.97 3.30 2.38
CA GLY A 53 -4.00 4.12 1.75
C GLY A 53 -4.56 3.54 0.45
N GLY A 54 -4.27 2.28 0.12
CA GLY A 54 -4.74 1.64 -1.12
C GLY A 54 -6.25 1.76 -1.36
N ASP A 55 -7.09 1.57 -0.32
CA ASP A 55 -8.54 1.75 -0.43
C ASP A 55 -8.95 3.20 -0.75
N TYR A 56 -8.23 4.17 -0.17
CA TYR A 56 -8.48 5.58 -0.45
C TYR A 56 -8.05 5.97 -1.86
N ILE A 57 -6.91 5.46 -2.32
CA ILE A 57 -6.44 5.69 -3.68
C ILE A 57 -7.42 5.06 -4.68
N GLU A 58 -7.88 3.82 -4.45
CA GLU A 58 -8.93 3.21 -5.27
C GLU A 58 -10.18 4.10 -5.33
N TYR A 59 -10.63 4.62 -4.18
CA TYR A 59 -11.76 5.54 -4.11
C TYR A 59 -11.53 6.81 -4.94
N ARG A 60 -10.33 7.41 -4.90
CA ARG A 60 -10.01 8.63 -5.65
C ARG A 60 -9.95 8.43 -7.17
N PHE A 61 -9.68 7.21 -7.63
CA PHE A 61 -9.55 6.86 -9.06
C PHE A 61 -10.72 6.03 -9.61
N ASP A 62 -11.78 5.84 -8.83
CA ASP A 62 -12.93 4.95 -9.08
C ASP A 62 -12.62 3.45 -9.20
N SER A 63 -11.36 3.05 -9.42
CA SER A 63 -10.91 1.66 -9.37
C SER A 63 -9.39 1.56 -9.20
N TRP A 64 -8.92 0.46 -8.60
CA TRP A 64 -7.47 0.19 -8.53
C TRP A 64 -6.81 0.07 -9.90
N VAL A 65 -7.54 -0.43 -10.91
CA VAL A 65 -7.02 -0.53 -12.28
C VAL A 65 -6.76 0.86 -12.86
N ASN A 66 -7.69 1.81 -12.67
CA ASN A 66 -7.49 3.20 -13.11
C ASN A 66 -6.32 3.86 -12.38
N ALA A 67 -6.16 3.61 -11.08
CA ALA A 67 -5.03 4.11 -10.31
C ALA A 67 -3.68 3.60 -10.85
N LEU A 68 -3.57 2.33 -11.23
CA LEU A 68 -2.34 1.81 -11.86
C LEU A 68 -2.14 2.38 -13.27
N ARG A 69 -3.22 2.60 -14.03
CA ARG A 69 -3.16 3.14 -15.40
C ARG A 69 -2.79 4.62 -15.45
N SER A 70 -2.85 5.35 -14.35
CA SER A 70 -2.46 6.77 -14.34
C SER A 70 -0.96 6.99 -14.54
N PHE A 71 -0.13 5.97 -14.25
CA PHE A 71 1.33 6.06 -14.40
C PHE A 71 1.98 4.84 -15.07
N TRP A 72 1.26 3.72 -15.23
CA TRP A 72 1.84 2.47 -15.71
C TRP A 72 1.00 1.73 -16.75
N ASN A 73 1.67 1.36 -17.86
CA ASN A 73 1.04 0.71 -19.01
C ASN A 73 1.29 -0.81 -19.11
N GLY A 74 1.94 -1.43 -18.12
CA GLY A 74 2.25 -2.86 -18.13
C GLY A 74 1.07 -3.79 -17.77
N LYS A 75 1.38 -5.09 -17.57
CA LYS A 75 0.40 -6.14 -17.25
C LYS A 75 0.12 -6.20 -15.74
N THR A 76 -1.10 -5.87 -15.31
CA THR A 76 -1.55 -5.88 -13.89
C THR A 76 -1.71 -7.30 -13.29
N GLY A 77 -0.86 -8.27 -13.67
CA GLY A 77 -1.01 -9.68 -13.27
C GLY A 77 -0.72 -9.93 -11.80
N THR A 78 0.30 -9.26 -11.24
CA THR A 78 0.71 -9.40 -9.83
C THR A 78 -0.30 -8.80 -8.86
N SER A 79 -0.96 -7.70 -9.24
CA SER A 79 -1.99 -7.07 -8.42
C SER A 79 -3.22 -7.96 -8.17
N LYS A 80 -3.40 -9.04 -8.97
CA LYS A 80 -4.50 -10.00 -8.81
C LYS A 80 -4.21 -11.09 -7.77
N ASN A 81 -2.93 -11.41 -7.55
CA ASN A 81 -2.49 -12.46 -6.64
C ASN A 81 -1.46 -11.86 -5.65
N PRO A 82 -1.90 -11.01 -4.70
CA PRO A 82 -0.99 -10.46 -3.71
C PRO A 82 -0.37 -11.55 -2.85
N PRO A 83 0.84 -11.32 -2.30
CA PRO A 83 1.41 -12.17 -1.27
C PRO A 83 0.48 -12.24 -0.05
N SER A 84 0.68 -13.30 0.75
CA SER A 84 -0.06 -13.47 2.01
C SER A 84 0.18 -12.26 2.92
N PHE A 85 -0.74 -11.99 3.85
CA PHE A 85 -0.62 -10.82 4.72
C PHE A 85 0.77 -10.73 5.40
N ALA A 86 1.28 -11.85 5.92
CA ALA A 86 2.57 -11.89 6.59
C ALA A 86 3.75 -11.53 5.67
N GLU A 87 3.68 -11.85 4.38
CA GLU A 87 4.79 -11.67 3.42
C GLU A 87 4.82 -10.28 2.78
N ARG A 88 3.77 -9.46 2.97
CA ARG A 88 3.71 -8.12 2.40
C ARG A 88 4.80 -7.24 2.98
N LYS A 89 5.48 -6.48 2.11
CA LYS A 89 6.53 -5.53 2.51
C LYS A 89 6.07 -4.60 3.63
N ILE A 90 4.86 -4.03 3.54
CA ILE A 90 4.32 -3.14 4.59
C ILE A 90 4.16 -3.81 5.97
N VAL A 91 3.95 -5.13 6.01
CA VAL A 91 3.87 -5.92 7.25
C VAL A 91 5.27 -6.17 7.77
N GLN A 92 6.19 -6.62 6.90
CA GLN A 92 7.60 -6.82 7.24
C GLN A 92 8.26 -5.54 7.76
N ASP A 93 8.01 -4.38 7.13
CA ASP A 93 8.53 -3.10 7.57
C ASP A 93 8.00 -2.74 8.99
N VAL A 94 6.74 -3.05 9.31
CA VAL A 94 6.18 -2.83 10.67
C VAL A 94 6.80 -3.77 11.71
N LEU A 95 7.02 -5.03 11.35
CA LEU A 95 7.67 -6.00 12.24
C LEU A 95 9.14 -5.64 12.49
N ASN A 96 9.88 -5.27 11.44
CA ASN A 96 11.29 -4.88 11.52
C ASN A 96 11.50 -3.56 12.29
N CYS A 97 10.58 -2.58 12.15
CA CYS A 97 10.62 -1.36 12.99
C CYS A 97 10.47 -1.64 14.49
N ARG A 98 9.96 -2.81 14.89
CA ARG A 98 9.83 -3.20 16.31
C ARG A 98 11.06 -3.89 16.86
N GLU A 99 11.83 -4.57 16.01
CA GLU A 99 13.06 -5.27 16.42
C GLU A 99 14.23 -4.31 16.66
N VAL A 100 14.11 -3.03 16.27
CA VAL A 100 15.05 -1.97 16.66
C VAL A 100 14.59 -1.33 17.98
N ARG A 101 14.70 -2.07 19.07
CA ARG A 101 14.82 -1.47 20.42
C ARG A 101 15.99 -2.15 21.13
N PRO A 102 17.05 -1.42 21.52
CA PRO A 102 18.16 -1.97 22.27
C PRO A 102 17.71 -2.49 23.64
#